data_AF-A0AAV3NJD5-F1
#
_entry.id   AF-A0AAV3NJD5-F1
#
_cell.length_a   1.000
_cell.length_b   1.000
_cell.length_c   1.000
_cell.angle_alpha   90.00
_cell.angle_beta   90.00
_cell.angle_gamma   90.00
#
_symmetry.space_group_name_H-M   'P 1'
#
loop_
_entity.id
_entity.type
_entity.pdbx_description
1 polymer ?
#
loop_
_entity_poly.entity_id
_entity_poly.type
_entity_poly.pdbx_seq_one_letter_code
_entity_poly.pdbx_strand_id
1 'polypeptide(L)'
;MQHLEVLNLGNNHINDSFPCRLRTLQSLKVLVLRSNSFHGPLSCPEKNYSSWRLLQIVDLASNNFNGALPSELFSSCKAMSNSVNDPDSSAADHLGFDILRFSQLRYLDRVTVASKGLQLELVKILTIYTSVDLSSNNFHGEIPEEVGNLTALYVLDLSHNALAGQIPSALVT
;
A
#
# COMPACT_ATOMS: atom_id res chain seq x y z
N MET A 1 -11.56 -11.27 13.22
CA MET A 1 -10.62 -10.48 12.39
C MET A 1 -11.27 -9.21 11.79
N GLN A 2 -12.35 -8.64 12.36
CA GLN A 2 -12.99 -7.42 11.82
C GLN A 2 -12.26 -6.10 12.19
N HIS A 3 -11.20 -6.17 13.01
CA HIS A 3 -10.45 -5.01 13.52
C HIS A 3 -8.98 -5.02 13.10
N LEU A 4 -8.60 -5.85 12.12
CA LEU A 4 -7.19 -5.93 11.71
C LEU A 4 -6.82 -4.68 10.91
N GLU A 5 -6.01 -3.81 11.50
CA GLU A 5 -5.56 -2.56 10.86
C GLU A 5 -4.20 -2.70 10.17
N VAL A 6 -3.32 -3.54 10.70
CA VAL A 6 -1.97 -3.75 10.17
C VAL A 6 -1.73 -5.24 9.99
N LEU A 7 -1.44 -5.64 8.76
CA LEU A 7 -0.97 -6.98 8.42
C LEU A 7 0.44 -6.89 7.83
N ASN A 8 1.43 -7.42 8.56
CA ASN A 8 2.80 -7.51 8.07
C ASN A 8 3.27 -8.96 8.08
N LEU A 9 3.50 -9.49 6.88
CA LEU A 9 4.03 -10.83 6.60
C LEU A 9 5.35 -10.75 5.80
N GLY A 10 5.99 -9.58 5.78
CA GLY A 10 7.18 -9.36 4.97
C GLY A 10 8.40 -10.17 5.42
N ASN A 11 9.30 -10.50 4.50
CA ASN A 11 10.54 -11.24 4.74
C ASN A 11 10.29 -12.66 5.27
N ASN A 12 9.45 -13.43 4.57
CA ASN A 12 9.17 -14.82 4.88
C ASN A 12 9.37 -15.70 3.63
N HIS A 13 9.00 -16.98 3.75
CA HIS A 13 9.05 -17.96 2.66
C HIS A 13 7.64 -18.34 2.17
N ILE A 14 6.68 -17.42 2.23
CA ILE A 14 5.31 -17.70 1.81
C ILE A 14 5.27 -17.87 0.30
N ASN A 15 4.79 -19.03 -0.15
CA ASN A 15 4.65 -19.39 -1.55
C ASN A 15 3.18 -19.66 -1.85
N ASP A 16 2.46 -18.62 -2.27
CA ASP A 16 1.02 -18.67 -2.53
C ASP A 16 0.63 -17.58 -3.55
N SER A 17 -0.61 -17.62 -4.01
CA SER A 17 -1.23 -16.54 -4.78
C SER A 17 -1.67 -15.36 -3.89
N PHE A 18 -2.05 -14.24 -4.50
CA PHE A 18 -2.60 -13.10 -3.75
C PHE A 18 -3.89 -13.52 -3.01
N PRO A 19 -3.96 -13.38 -1.67
CA PRO A 19 -5.11 -13.82 -0.91
C PRO A 19 -6.28 -12.84 -1.04
N CYS A 20 -7.12 -13.03 -2.07
CA CYS A 20 -8.22 -12.13 -2.41
C CYS A 20 -9.19 -11.78 -1.27
N ARG A 21 -9.33 -12.67 -0.28
CA ARG A 21 -10.14 -12.41 0.93
C ARG A 21 -9.65 -11.20 1.74
N LEU A 22 -8.39 -10.78 1.60
CA LEU A 22 -7.90 -9.55 2.24
C LEU A 22 -8.64 -8.29 1.77
N ARG A 23 -9.24 -8.31 0.58
CA ARG A 23 -10.08 -7.20 0.08
C ARG A 23 -11.33 -6.98 0.93
N THR A 24 -11.80 -8.01 1.64
CA THR A 24 -12.97 -7.90 2.53
C THR A 24 -12.68 -7.12 3.82
N LEU A 25 -11.40 -6.92 4.18
CA LEU A 25 -11.00 -6.28 5.42
C LEU A 25 -11.15 -4.75 5.35
N GLN A 26 -12.31 -4.26 5.79
CA GLN A 26 -12.65 -2.83 5.76
C GLN A 26 -11.81 -1.95 6.70
N SER A 27 -11.24 -2.54 7.76
CA SER A 27 -10.42 -1.84 8.75
C SER A 27 -8.92 -1.82 8.44
N LEU A 28 -8.47 -2.54 7.42
CA LEU A 28 -7.05 -2.67 7.09
C LEU A 28 -6.50 -1.35 6.54
N LYS A 29 -5.42 -0.85 7.15
CA LYS A 29 -4.69 0.37 6.82
C LYS A 29 -3.33 0.08 6.20
N VAL A 30 -2.67 -0.98 6.66
CA VAL A 30 -1.31 -1.33 6.22
C VAL A 30 -1.25 -2.81 5.84
N LEU A 31 -0.80 -3.08 4.62
CA LEU A 31 -0.56 -4.42 4.09
C LEU A 31 0.89 -4.55 3.61
N VAL A 32 1.68 -5.39 4.27
CA VAL A 32 3.07 -5.69 3.90
C VAL A 32 3.21 -7.18 3.63
N LEU A 33 3.43 -7.54 2.36
CA LEU A 33 3.69 -8.91 1.90
C LEU A 33 5.10 -9.06 1.29
N ARG A 34 5.93 -8.02 1.38
CA ARG A 34 7.21 -7.93 0.69
C ARG A 34 8.17 -9.09 0.95
N SER A 35 9.10 -9.34 0.04
CA SER A 35 10.18 -10.33 0.22
C SER A 35 9.64 -11.71 0.61
N ASN A 36 8.82 -12.28 -0.27
CA ASN A 36 8.23 -13.62 -0.16
C ASN A 36 8.31 -14.31 -1.55
N SER A 37 7.58 -15.40 -1.73
CA SER A 37 7.41 -16.09 -3.02
C SER A 37 5.96 -16.01 -3.51
N PHE A 38 5.25 -14.92 -3.22
CA PHE A 38 3.88 -14.77 -3.74
C PHE A 38 3.89 -14.67 -5.27
N HIS A 39 2.95 -15.33 -5.94
CA HIS A 39 2.96 -15.45 -7.40
C HIS A 39 1.56 -15.33 -8.03
N GLY A 40 1.50 -15.33 -9.36
CA GLY A 40 0.25 -15.18 -10.09
C GLY A 40 -0.25 -13.73 -10.15
N PRO A 41 -1.44 -13.50 -10.73
CA PRO A 41 -1.99 -12.15 -10.88
C PRO A 41 -2.59 -11.60 -9.58
N LEU A 42 -2.61 -10.26 -9.47
CA LEU A 42 -3.33 -9.56 -8.39
C LEU A 42 -4.85 -9.49 -8.62
N SER A 43 -5.32 -9.93 -9.78
CA SER A 43 -6.74 -9.95 -10.16
C SER A 43 -7.51 -10.99 -9.33
N CYS A 44 -8.66 -10.58 -8.81
CA CYS A 44 -9.54 -11.46 -8.05
C CYS A 44 -10.79 -11.75 -8.89
N PRO A 45 -11.02 -13.01 -9.32
CA PRO A 45 -12.08 -13.35 -10.28
C PRO A 45 -13.50 -13.26 -9.70
N GLU A 46 -13.66 -13.32 -8.37
CA GLU A 46 -14.97 -13.21 -7.74
C GLU A 46 -15.40 -11.75 -7.60
N LYS A 47 -16.60 -11.41 -8.11
CA LYS A 47 -17.16 -10.05 -8.10
C LYS A 47 -17.62 -9.55 -6.72
N ASN A 48 -17.51 -10.37 -5.67
CA ASN A 48 -18.08 -10.08 -4.34
C ASN A 48 -17.08 -9.47 -3.35
N TYR A 49 -15.88 -9.10 -3.79
CA TYR A 49 -14.92 -8.45 -2.90
C TYR A 49 -15.22 -6.95 -2.77
N SER A 50 -15.56 -6.53 -1.56
CA SER A 50 -15.68 -5.12 -1.19
C SER A 50 -14.35 -4.38 -1.39
N SER A 51 -14.42 -3.08 -1.68
CA SER A 51 -13.24 -2.20 -1.73
C SER A 51 -12.59 -2.04 -0.36
N TRP A 52 -11.28 -1.79 -0.30
CA TRP A 52 -10.61 -1.40 0.94
C TRP A 52 -11.03 0.03 1.31
N ARG A 53 -11.69 0.18 2.46
CA ARG A 53 -12.12 1.51 2.92
C ARG A 53 -10.94 2.35 3.44
N LEU A 54 -10.05 1.75 4.23
CA LEU A 54 -9.03 2.47 5.01
C LEU A 54 -7.57 2.20 4.59
N LEU A 55 -7.34 1.42 3.53
CA LEU A 55 -5.98 1.00 3.15
C LEU A 55 -5.17 2.20 2.67
N GLN A 56 -4.00 2.41 3.26
CA GLN A 56 -3.11 3.55 3.05
C GLN A 56 -1.71 3.11 2.61
N ILE A 57 -1.23 1.96 3.09
CA ILE A 57 0.09 1.44 2.75
C ILE A 57 -0.04 0.04 2.18
N VAL A 58 0.48 -0.14 0.96
CA VAL A 58 0.56 -1.43 0.26
C VAL A 58 2.00 -1.68 -0.15
N ASP A 59 2.58 -2.75 0.36
CA ASP A 59 3.97 -3.13 0.11
C ASP A 59 4.03 -4.60 -0.29
N LEU A 60 4.04 -4.83 -1.61
CA LEU A 60 4.06 -6.15 -2.25
C LEU A 60 5.42 -6.44 -2.91
N ALA A 61 6.42 -5.61 -2.65
CA ALA A 61 7.70 -5.63 -3.35
C ALA A 61 8.47 -6.94 -3.20
N SER A 62 9.37 -7.24 -4.13
CA SER A 62 10.28 -8.40 -4.04
C SER A 62 9.51 -9.72 -3.88
N ASN A 63 8.65 -10.01 -4.87
CA ASN A 63 7.85 -11.24 -4.96
C ASN A 63 7.89 -11.76 -6.41
N ASN A 64 7.08 -12.77 -6.70
CA ASN A 64 6.94 -13.39 -8.02
C ASN A 64 5.58 -13.07 -8.68
N PHE A 65 4.88 -12.03 -8.25
CA PHE A 65 3.60 -11.64 -8.86
C PHE A 65 3.76 -11.35 -10.35
N ASN A 66 2.76 -11.68 -11.15
CA ASN A 66 2.80 -11.54 -12.60
C ASN A 66 1.45 -11.06 -13.16
N GLY A 67 1.31 -11.04 -14.49
CA GLY A 67 0.10 -10.56 -15.14
C GLY A 67 0.07 -9.03 -15.26
N ALA A 68 -1.04 -8.52 -15.81
CA ALA A 68 -1.30 -7.10 -15.87
C ALA A 68 -1.70 -6.54 -14.50
N LEU A 69 -1.37 -5.27 -14.26
CA LEU A 69 -1.85 -4.54 -13.10
C LEU A 69 -3.38 -4.35 -13.25
N PRO A 70 -4.21 -4.89 -12.32
CA PRO A 70 -5.66 -4.74 -12.42
C PRO A 70 -6.09 -3.32 -12.07
N SER A 71 -6.85 -2.66 -12.94
CA SER A 71 -7.38 -1.31 -12.71
C SER A 71 -8.27 -1.25 -11.46
N GLU A 72 -8.90 -2.37 -11.11
CA GLU A 72 -9.71 -2.51 -9.90
C GLU A 72 -8.89 -2.38 -8.62
N LEU A 73 -7.57 -2.67 -8.64
CA LEU A 73 -6.71 -2.45 -7.48
C LEU A 73 -6.70 -0.98 -7.09
N PHE A 74 -6.43 -0.10 -8.05
CA PHE A 74 -6.34 1.35 -7.84
C PHE A 74 -7.70 1.96 -7.52
N SER A 75 -8.77 1.45 -8.14
CA SER A 75 -10.14 1.89 -7.84
C SER A 75 -10.65 1.41 -6.47
N SER A 76 -10.03 0.38 -5.88
CA SER A 76 -10.48 -0.22 -4.61
C SER A 76 -9.92 0.43 -3.35
N CYS A 77 -8.87 1.25 -3.45
CA CYS A 77 -8.21 1.87 -2.29
C CYS A 77 -8.86 3.21 -1.93
N LYS A 78 -10.03 3.18 -1.28
CA LYS A 78 -10.85 4.39 -1.08
C LYS A 78 -10.16 5.47 -0.25
N ALA A 79 -9.43 5.12 0.80
CA ALA A 79 -8.68 6.10 1.61
C ALA A 79 -7.52 6.77 0.86
N MET A 80 -7.09 6.18 -0.27
CA MET A 80 -6.06 6.76 -1.13
C MET A 80 -6.65 7.61 -2.26
N SER A 81 -7.97 7.56 -2.48
CA SER A 81 -8.70 8.38 -3.44
C SER A 81 -9.41 9.52 -2.70
N ASN A 82 -9.18 10.78 -3.05
CA ASN A 82 -9.89 11.90 -2.44
C ASN A 82 -11.35 11.93 -2.95
N SER A 83 -12.22 11.10 -2.38
CA SER A 83 -13.65 11.12 -2.70
C SER A 83 -14.30 12.31 -2.00
N VAL A 84 -14.39 13.43 -2.73
CA VAL A 84 -15.01 14.70 -2.29
C VAL A 84 -16.52 14.55 -1.98
N ASN A 85 -17.15 13.42 -2.31
CA ASN A 85 -18.59 13.21 -2.21
C ASN A 85 -19.03 12.15 -1.17
N ASP A 86 -18.15 11.72 -0.26
CA ASP A 86 -18.58 10.84 0.84
C ASP A 86 -19.10 11.73 2.00
N PRO A 87 -20.38 11.66 2.40
CA PRO A 87 -20.89 12.43 3.55
C PRO A 87 -20.19 12.05 4.88
N ASP A 88 -19.49 10.91 4.93
CA ASP A 88 -18.59 10.51 6.01
C ASP A 88 -17.16 11.08 5.88
N SER A 89 -16.88 11.95 4.89
CA SER A 89 -15.57 12.60 4.71
C SER A 89 -15.20 13.56 5.84
N SER A 90 -16.13 13.84 6.75
CA SER A 90 -15.85 14.47 8.05
C SER A 90 -15.07 13.55 9.00
N ALA A 91 -14.91 12.28 8.66
CA ALA A 91 -14.06 11.28 9.31
C ALA A 91 -12.97 10.74 8.37
N ALA A 92 -12.51 11.53 7.40
CA ALA A 92 -11.13 11.43 6.95
C ALA A 92 -10.22 11.92 8.10
N ASP A 93 -10.26 11.20 9.23
CA ASP A 93 -9.12 11.05 10.10
C ASP A 93 -8.04 10.40 9.23
N HIS A 94 -7.39 11.20 8.39
CA HIS A 94 -6.14 10.88 7.73
C HIS A 94 -5.09 10.68 8.81
N LEU A 95 -5.20 9.65 9.66
CA LEU A 95 -4.43 9.48 10.90
C LEU A 95 -3.91 10.84 11.39
N GLY A 96 -4.85 11.71 11.76
CA GLY A 96 -4.54 13.03 12.27
C GLY A 96 -3.86 12.84 13.62
N PHE A 97 -2.59 12.45 13.61
CA PHE A 97 -1.75 12.68 14.76
C PHE A 97 -1.64 14.20 14.87
N ASP A 98 -2.02 14.76 16.02
CA ASP A 98 -1.95 16.17 16.44
C ASP A 98 -0.51 16.77 16.41
N ILE A 99 0.37 16.29 15.52
CA ILE A 99 1.77 16.65 15.41
C ILE A 99 1.93 17.97 14.64
N LEU A 100 1.00 18.32 13.74
CA LEU A 100 1.11 19.53 12.93
C LEU A 100 0.67 20.83 13.64
N ARG A 101 0.27 20.77 14.92
CA ARG A 101 0.13 21.98 15.77
C ARG A 101 1.45 22.43 16.41
N PHE A 102 2.53 21.67 16.29
CA PHE A 102 3.84 22.05 16.82
C PHE A 102 4.78 22.47 15.70
N SER A 103 4.46 23.58 15.04
CA SER A 103 5.43 24.39 14.31
C SER A 103 6.46 25.05 15.26
N GLN A 104 7.10 24.28 16.16
CA GLN A 104 8.19 24.76 17.02
C GLN A 104 8.93 23.75 17.94
N LEU A 105 9.04 22.44 17.64
CA LEU A 105 9.76 21.52 18.54
C LEU A 105 11.03 20.91 17.95
N ARG A 106 12.18 21.44 18.42
CA ARG A 106 13.43 20.68 18.56
C ARG A 106 13.17 19.51 19.49
N TYR A 107 13.36 18.27 19.03
CA TYR A 107 13.46 17.12 19.93
C TYR A 107 14.53 16.16 19.44
N LEU A 108 15.68 16.22 20.11
CA LEU A 108 16.75 15.23 20.12
C LEU A 108 16.41 14.28 21.27
N ASP A 109 16.09 13.02 20.99
CA ASP A 109 16.37 11.97 21.96
C ASP A 109 16.66 10.65 21.26
N ARG A 110 17.81 10.09 21.63
CA ARG A 110 18.43 8.93 21.00
C ARG A 110 18.36 7.78 22.00
N VAL A 111 17.57 6.75 21.70
CA VAL A 111 17.55 5.54 22.52
C VAL A 111 18.03 4.37 21.67
N THR A 112 19.13 3.77 22.11
CA THR A 112 19.67 2.52 21.53
C THR A 112 19.27 1.38 22.46
N VAL A 113 18.45 0.44 21.99
CA VAL A 113 18.20 -0.81 22.72
C VAL A 113 18.83 -1.95 21.95
N ALA A 114 19.93 -2.48 22.50
CA ALA A 114 20.58 -3.67 21.98
C ALA A 114 19.96 -4.90 22.65
N SER A 115 19.37 -5.79 21.86
CA SER A 115 19.14 -7.17 22.27
C SER A 115 19.74 -8.09 21.20
N LYS A 116 20.79 -8.82 21.59
CA LYS A 116 21.46 -9.90 20.83
C LYS A 116 21.42 -9.76 19.29
N GLY A 117 22.05 -8.72 18.76
CA GLY A 117 22.45 -8.66 17.34
C GLY A 117 21.37 -8.32 16.31
N LEU A 118 20.13 -7.99 16.72
CA LEU A 118 19.10 -7.50 15.81
C LEU A 118 18.90 -6.00 16.00
N GLN A 119 19.38 -5.18 15.06
CA GLN A 119 18.99 -3.77 14.92
C GLN A 119 17.62 -3.74 14.24
N LEU A 120 16.55 -3.54 15.01
CA LEU A 120 15.26 -3.16 14.45
C LEU A 120 15.21 -1.64 14.40
N GLU A 121 15.45 -1.07 13.21
CA GLU A 121 15.36 0.37 12.99
C GLU A 121 13.90 0.83 13.05
N LEU A 122 13.56 1.61 14.10
CA LEU A 122 12.28 2.33 14.26
C LEU A 122 12.10 3.49 13.25
N VAL A 123 12.94 3.56 12.21
CA VAL A 123 12.98 4.61 11.18
C VAL A 123 11.82 4.50 10.18
N LYS A 124 11.29 3.29 9.94
CA LYS A 124 10.22 3.03 8.95
C LYS A 124 8.82 3.54 9.33
N ILE A 125 8.62 3.98 10.58
CA ILE A 125 7.31 4.38 11.12
C ILE A 125 6.84 5.75 10.57
N LEU A 126 7.72 6.57 9.96
CA LEU A 126 7.40 7.92 9.44
C LEU A 126 7.25 8.02 7.91
N THR A 127 7.49 6.94 7.17
CA THR A 127 7.58 7.03 5.72
C THR A 127 6.18 7.02 5.11
N ILE A 128 5.71 8.21 4.73
CA ILE A 128 4.62 8.56 3.79
C ILE A 128 3.19 8.11 4.14
N TYR A 129 2.30 9.09 4.32
CA TYR A 129 0.89 8.92 4.73
C TYR A 129 0.09 7.97 3.84
N THR A 130 0.47 7.82 2.57
CA THR A 130 -0.15 6.89 1.62
C THR A 130 0.89 6.39 0.62
N SER A 131 1.06 5.09 0.46
CA SER A 131 2.09 4.52 -0.42
C SER A 131 1.73 3.17 -1.03
N VAL A 132 2.23 2.94 -2.24
CA VAL A 132 2.09 1.69 -2.99
C VAL A 132 3.46 1.31 -3.57
N ASP A 133 4.01 0.20 -3.10
CA ASP A 133 5.26 -0.40 -3.58
C ASP A 133 4.98 -1.79 -4.16
N LEU A 134 5.07 -1.88 -5.50
CA LEU A 134 4.91 -3.11 -6.28
C LEU A 134 6.24 -3.52 -6.95
N SER A 135 7.35 -2.92 -6.53
CA SER A 135 8.64 -3.07 -7.19
C SER A 135 9.18 -4.50 -7.13
N SER A 136 10.10 -4.85 -8.03
CA SER A 136 10.79 -6.15 -8.03
C SER A 136 9.80 -7.33 -8.07
N ASN A 137 8.96 -7.35 -9.11
CA ASN A 137 8.00 -8.40 -9.43
C ASN A 137 8.08 -8.71 -10.94
N ASN A 138 7.15 -9.52 -11.46
CA ASN A 138 7.05 -9.89 -12.88
C ASN A 138 5.80 -9.30 -13.55
N PHE A 139 5.28 -8.15 -13.08
CA PHE A 139 4.13 -7.52 -13.72
C PHE A 139 4.46 -7.08 -15.15
N HIS A 140 3.52 -7.21 -16.07
CA HIS A 140 3.70 -6.88 -17.48
C HIS A 140 2.49 -6.16 -18.08
N GLY A 141 2.61 -5.66 -19.31
CA GLY A 141 1.57 -4.85 -19.94
C GLY A 141 1.63 -3.40 -19.46
N GLU A 142 0.54 -2.66 -19.69
CA GLU A 142 0.46 -1.22 -19.44
C GLU A 142 0.16 -0.89 -17.97
N ILE A 143 0.55 0.32 -17.55
CA ILE A 143 0.09 0.89 -16.28
C ILE A 143 -1.33 1.42 -16.51
N PRO A 144 -2.35 1.02 -15.74
CA PRO A 144 -3.71 1.52 -15.91
C PRO A 144 -3.82 3.02 -15.58
N GLU A 145 -4.60 3.78 -16.35
CA GLU A 145 -4.89 5.21 -16.07
C GLU A 145 -5.59 5.40 -14.71
N GLU A 146 -6.28 4.37 -14.20
CA GLU A 146 -6.91 4.37 -12.88
C GLU A 146 -5.92 4.55 -11.72
N VAL A 147 -4.61 4.42 -11.96
CA VAL A 147 -3.59 4.83 -10.97
C VAL A 147 -3.77 6.30 -10.56
N GLY A 148 -4.29 7.13 -11.47
CA GLY A 148 -4.66 8.52 -11.24
C GLY A 148 -5.77 8.73 -10.21
N ASN A 149 -6.57 7.70 -9.92
CA ASN A 149 -7.60 7.79 -8.89
C ASN A 149 -7.00 7.86 -7.47
N LEU A 150 -5.74 7.47 -7.30
CA LEU A 150 -5.03 7.51 -6.01
C LEU A 150 -4.49 8.92 -5.71
N THR A 151 -5.35 9.93 -5.71
CA THR A 151 -4.96 11.34 -5.57
C THR A 151 -4.34 11.71 -4.22
N ALA A 152 -4.43 10.84 -3.20
CA ALA A 152 -3.79 11.02 -1.90
C ALA A 152 -2.46 10.25 -1.78
N LEU A 153 -1.99 9.61 -2.86
CA LEU A 153 -0.76 8.81 -2.89
C LEU A 153 0.49 9.70 -2.85
N TYR A 154 1.42 9.42 -1.96
CA TYR A 154 2.69 10.14 -1.86
C TYR A 154 3.84 9.43 -2.59
N VAL A 155 3.82 8.10 -2.64
CA VAL A 155 4.80 7.30 -3.39
C VAL A 155 4.14 6.15 -4.10
N LEU A 156 4.53 6.01 -5.36
CA LEU A 156 4.26 4.87 -6.21
C LEU A 156 5.60 4.30 -6.69
N ASP A 157 5.91 3.07 -6.33
CA ASP A 157 7.09 2.36 -6.87
C ASP A 157 6.63 1.15 -7.70
N LEU A 158 6.88 1.21 -9.00
CA LEU A 158 6.61 0.13 -9.97
C LEU A 158 7.91 -0.41 -10.59
N SER A 159 9.08 0.00 -10.09
CA SER A 159 10.38 -0.33 -10.65
C SER A 159 10.67 -1.83 -10.64
N HIS A 160 11.62 -2.28 -11.45
CA HIS A 160 12.00 -3.70 -11.53
C HIS A 160 10.81 -4.64 -11.80
N ASN A 161 10.00 -4.29 -12.80
CA ASN A 161 8.95 -5.12 -13.39
C ASN A 161 9.15 -5.23 -14.91
N ALA A 162 8.29 -5.96 -15.61
CA ALA A 162 8.24 -6.08 -17.06
C ALA A 162 7.12 -5.22 -17.70
N LEU A 163 6.74 -4.12 -17.05
CA LEU A 163 5.73 -3.17 -17.55
C LEU A 163 6.22 -2.51 -18.85
N ALA A 164 5.29 -2.29 -19.78
CA ALA A 164 5.56 -1.76 -21.12
C ALA A 164 4.40 -0.84 -21.57
N GLY A 165 4.58 -0.12 -22.67
CA GLY A 165 3.58 0.82 -23.17
C GLY A 165 3.84 2.26 -22.74
N GLN A 166 2.79 3.07 -22.68
CA GLN A 166 2.90 4.50 -22.35
C GLN A 166 2.80 4.74 -20.84
N ILE A 167 3.42 5.83 -20.38
CA ILE A 167 3.19 6.32 -19.01
C ILE A 167 1.82 7.00 -18.98
N PRO A 168 0.90 6.60 -18.08
CA PRO A 168 -0.40 7.22 -17.94
C PRO A 168 -0.33 8.73 -17.78
N SER A 169 -1.22 9.44 -18.46
CA SER A 169 -1.33 10.90 -18.37
C SER A 169 -1.56 11.36 -16.93
N ALA A 170 -2.27 10.56 -16.13
CA ALA A 170 -2.54 10.84 -14.73
C ALA A 170 -1.31 10.81 -13.80
N LEU A 171 -0.15 10.27 -14.23
CA LEU A 171 1.09 10.31 -13.45
C LEU A 171 1.99 11.50 -13.79
N VAL A 172 1.67 12.25 -14.84
CA VAL A 172 2.49 13.35 -15.36
C VAL A 172 1.78 14.71 -15.32
N THR A 173 0.63 14.78 -14.68
CA THR A 173 -0.22 15.97 -14.54
C THR A 173 -0.36 16.34 -13.08
#